data_AF-A0A1J3CLH1-F1
#
_entry.id   AF-A0A1J3CLH1-F1
#
_cell.length_a   1.000
_cell.length_b   1.000
_cell.length_c   1.000
_cell.angle_alpha   90.00
_cell.angle_beta   90.00
_cell.angle_gamma   90.00
#
_symmetry.space_group_name_H-M   'P 1'
#
loop_
_entity.id
_entity.type
_entity.pdbx_description
1 polymer ?
#
loop_
_entity_poly.entity_id
_entity_poly.type
_entity_poly.pdbx_seq_one_letter_code
_entity_poly.pdbx_strand_id
1 'polypeptide(L)'
;MAQSWEQLGEIASVAQFTGVDAVKLIGMIVTAANTARMHKKNCRQFAQHLKLIGNLLQQLKISEIKKTCPEILEPLEGLEDALRRSYVL
;
A
#
# COMPACT_ATOMS: atom_id res chain seq x y z
N MET A 1 -7.61 -4.12 -29.50
CA MET A 1 -7.00 -3.29 -28.44
C MET A 1 -8.05 -2.84 -27.42
N ALA A 2 -8.76 -3.78 -26.77
CA ALA A 2 -9.86 -3.44 -25.84
C ALA A 2 -9.59 -3.85 -24.39
N GLN A 3 -8.47 -4.53 -24.09
CA GLN A 3 -8.21 -5.11 -22.76
C GLN A 3 -7.48 -4.16 -21.80
N SER A 4 -6.97 -3.02 -22.30
CA SER A 4 -6.23 -2.05 -21.48
C SER A 4 -7.15 -1.18 -20.62
N TRP A 5 -8.45 -1.10 -20.94
CA TRP A 5 -9.41 -0.24 -20.23
C TRP A 5 -10.07 -0.96 -19.04
N GLU A 6 -10.20 -2.29 -19.08
CA GLU A 6 -10.71 -3.09 -17.96
C GLU A 6 -9.74 -3.05 -16.74
N GLN A 7 -8.42 -3.02 -16.99
CA GLN A 7 -7.41 -2.85 -15.92
C GLN A 7 -7.43 -1.45 -15.28
N LEU A 8 -7.91 -0.43 -15.99
CA LEU A 8 -8.15 0.90 -15.41
C LEU A 8 -9.43 0.91 -14.54
N GLY A 9 -10.34 -0.05 -14.73
CA GLY A 9 -11.49 -0.27 -13.85
C GLY A 9 -11.09 -0.66 -12.42
N GLU A 10 -9.99 -1.39 -12.25
CA GLU A 10 -9.41 -1.65 -10.92
C GLU A 10 -8.75 -0.40 -10.30
N ILE A 11 -8.27 0.53 -11.13
CA ILE A 11 -7.66 1.80 -10.68
C ILE A 11 -8.73 2.86 -10.36
N ALA A 12 -9.91 2.80 -10.99
CA ALA A 12 -11.07 3.63 -10.63
C ALA A 12 -11.56 3.38 -9.19
N SER A 13 -11.15 2.27 -8.57
CA SER A 13 -11.45 1.96 -7.17
C SER A 13 -10.59 2.74 -6.17
N VAL A 14 -9.55 3.48 -6.59
CA VAL A 14 -8.64 4.21 -5.67
C VAL A 14 -9.37 5.34 -4.92
N ALA A 15 -10.41 5.93 -5.52
CA ALA A 15 -11.22 6.97 -4.89
C ALA A 15 -12.14 6.45 -3.76
N GLN A 16 -12.33 5.12 -3.64
CA GLN A 16 -13.15 4.51 -2.59
C GLN A 16 -12.35 4.14 -1.32
N PHE A 17 -11.06 4.45 -1.27
CA PHE A 17 -10.16 4.01 -0.20
C PHE A 17 -10.35 4.76 1.13
N THR A 18 -11.48 5.43 1.41
CA THR A 18 -11.79 5.88 2.78
C THR A 18 -12.01 4.64 3.66
N GLY A 19 -10.94 4.13 4.30
CA GLY A 19 -11.00 2.95 5.18
C GLY A 19 -10.14 1.76 4.80
N VAL A 20 -9.19 1.89 3.86
CA VAL A 20 -8.18 0.83 3.64
C VAL A 20 -6.98 1.06 4.54
N ASP A 21 -6.78 0.17 5.51
CA ASP A 21 -5.63 0.18 6.40
C ASP A 21 -4.31 0.01 5.62
N ALA A 22 -3.26 0.73 6.02
CA ALA A 22 -1.94 0.76 5.36
C ALA A 22 -1.38 -0.64 5.10
N VAL A 23 -1.67 -1.60 5.98
CA VAL A 23 -1.29 -3.02 5.83
C VAL A 23 -1.90 -3.66 4.58
N LYS A 24 -3.18 -3.39 4.29
CA LYS A 24 -3.88 -3.93 3.10
C LYS A 24 -3.30 -3.31 1.82
N LEU A 25 -3.02 -2.01 1.84
CA LEU A 25 -2.42 -1.31 0.70
C LEU A 25 -0.99 -1.81 0.41
N ILE A 26 -0.19 -2.05 1.46
CA ILE A 26 1.12 -2.72 1.36
C ILE A 26 0.99 -4.07 0.66
N GLY A 27 0.01 -4.90 1.05
CA GLY A 27 -0.24 -6.21 0.42
C GLY A 27 -0.52 -6.11 -1.08
N MET A 28 -1.30 -5.12 -1.49
CA MET A 28 -1.61 -4.86 -2.91
C MET A 28 -0.36 -4.44 -3.69
N ILE A 29 0.40 -3.47 -3.18
CA ILE A 29 1.64 -2.99 -3.82
C ILE A 29 2.67 -4.12 -3.93
N VAL A 30 2.84 -4.90 -2.87
CA VAL A 30 3.74 -6.08 -2.87
C VAL A 30 3.35 -7.08 -3.96
N THR A 31 2.05 -7.32 -4.15
CA THR A 31 1.56 -8.21 -5.19
C THR A 31 1.90 -7.66 -6.58
N ALA A 32 1.54 -6.40 -6.84
CA ALA A 32 1.83 -5.73 -8.11
C ALA A 32 3.33 -5.73 -8.43
N ALA A 33 4.17 -5.34 -7.46
CA ALA A 33 5.60 -5.27 -7.61
C ALA A 33 6.26 -6.64 -7.87
N ASN A 34 5.72 -7.73 -7.31
CA ASN A 34 6.21 -9.08 -7.60
C ASN A 34 5.80 -9.57 -9.01
N THR A 35 4.68 -9.08 -9.53
CA THR A 35 4.21 -9.39 -10.90
C THR A 35 4.78 -8.47 -11.98
N ALA A 36 5.47 -7.40 -11.60
CA ALA A 36 6.01 -6.40 -12.53
C ALA A 36 6.98 -7.04 -13.55
N ARG A 37 6.78 -6.72 -14.83
CA ARG A 37 7.61 -7.24 -15.93
C ARG A 37 8.83 -6.37 -16.22
N MET A 38 8.77 -5.08 -15.89
CA MET A 38 9.85 -4.10 -16.03
C MET A 38 10.42 -3.74 -14.64
N HIS A 39 11.68 -3.30 -14.60
CA HIS A 39 12.38 -2.91 -13.36
C HIS A 39 12.32 -3.95 -12.23
N LYS A 40 12.30 -5.25 -12.59
CA LYS A 40 12.07 -6.38 -11.66
C LYS A 40 12.89 -6.32 -10.37
N LYS A 41 14.17 -5.97 -10.45
CA LYS A 41 15.04 -5.87 -9.27
C LYS A 41 14.54 -4.79 -8.30
N ASN A 42 14.24 -3.60 -8.82
CA ASN A 42 13.76 -2.47 -8.03
C ASN A 42 12.39 -2.77 -7.43
N CYS A 43 11.45 -3.31 -8.22
CA CYS A 43 10.13 -3.69 -7.73
C CYS A 43 10.20 -4.77 -6.62
N ARG A 44 11.07 -5.78 -6.78
CA ARG A 44 11.26 -6.80 -5.73
C ARG A 44 11.87 -6.23 -4.45
N GLN A 45 12.88 -5.37 -4.57
CA GLN A 45 13.48 -4.71 -3.40
C GLN A 45 12.44 -3.84 -2.70
N PHE A 46 11.65 -3.07 -3.45
CA PHE A 46 10.56 -2.29 -2.90
C PHE A 46 9.53 -3.16 -2.17
N ALA A 47 9.10 -4.27 -2.77
CA ALA A 47 8.20 -5.23 -2.14
C ALA A 47 8.78 -5.82 -0.85
N GLN A 48 10.09 -6.08 -0.78
CA GLN A 48 10.75 -6.57 0.43
C GLN A 48 10.69 -5.52 1.56
N HIS A 49 11.00 -4.26 1.25
CA HIS A 49 10.91 -3.18 2.23
C HIS A 49 9.48 -3.00 2.76
N LEU A 50 8.48 -3.02 1.87
CA LEU A 50 7.08 -2.91 2.28
C LEU A 50 6.59 -4.09 3.11
N LYS A 51 7.03 -5.32 2.83
CA LYS A 51 6.72 -6.49 3.67
C LYS A 51 7.21 -6.30 5.11
N LEU A 52 8.43 -5.76 5.28
CA LEU A 52 8.97 -5.49 6.62
C LEU A 52 8.12 -4.46 7.36
N ILE A 53 7.75 -3.37 6.69
CA ILE A 53 6.88 -2.33 7.25
C ILE A 53 5.52 -2.94 7.62
N GLY A 54 4.87 -3.68 6.71
CA GLY A 54 3.59 -4.34 6.95
C GLY A 54 3.61 -5.27 8.16
N ASN A 55 4.67 -6.06 8.32
CA ASN A 55 4.83 -6.95 9.48
C ASN A 55 4.97 -6.17 10.80
N LEU A 56 5.71 -5.06 10.80
CA LEU A 56 5.84 -4.20 11.98
C LEU A 56 4.50 -3.56 12.34
N LEU A 57 3.79 -3.03 11.34
CA LEU A 57 2.47 -2.45 11.48
C LEU A 57 1.44 -3.44 12.06
N GLN A 58 1.47 -4.71 11.63
CA GLN A 58 0.62 -5.75 12.21
C GLN A 58 0.98 -6.05 13.68
N GLN A 59 2.27 -6.15 14.01
CA GLN A 59 2.73 -6.40 15.39
C GLN A 59 2.34 -5.26 16.33
N LEU A 60 2.42 -4.03 15.84
CA LEU A 60 2.05 -2.82 16.56
C LEU A 60 0.54 -2.70 16.83
N LYS A 61 -0.29 -3.59 16.26
CA LYS A 61 -1.76 -3.54 16.34
C LYS A 61 -2.24 -2.11 16.11
N ILE A 62 -2.01 -1.58 14.89
CA ILE A 62 -2.37 -0.20 14.50
C ILE A 62 -3.73 0.25 15.05
N SER A 63 -4.73 -0.64 15.04
CA SER A 63 -6.08 -0.37 15.51
C SER A 63 -6.17 0.05 16.98
N GLU A 64 -5.25 -0.44 17.82
CA GLU A 64 -5.16 -0.10 19.24
C GLU A 64 -4.30 1.16 19.43
N ILE A 65 -3.18 1.26 18.72
CA ILE A 65 -2.30 2.43 18.73
C ILE A 65 -3.02 3.71 18.27
N LYS A 66 -3.82 3.65 17.19
CA LYS A 66 -4.61 4.79 16.70
C LYS A 66 -5.57 5.33 17.78
N LYS A 67 -5.97 4.48 18.74
CA LYS A 67 -6.84 4.88 19.85
C LYS A 67 -6.05 5.37 21.05
N THR A 68 -4.87 4.80 21.34
CA THR A 68 -4.13 5.04 22.58
C THR A 68 -2.99 6.05 22.45
N CYS A 69 -2.50 6.33 21.24
CA CYS A 69 -1.29 7.12 21.02
C CYS A 69 -1.49 8.12 19.86
N PRO A 70 -1.98 9.34 20.14
CA PRO A 70 -2.25 10.32 19.08
C PRO A 70 -1.00 10.85 18.38
N GLU A 71 0.19 10.81 19.01
CA GLU A 71 1.47 11.24 18.41
C GLU A 71 1.89 10.43 17.18
N ILE A 72 1.38 9.22 17.03
CA ILE A 72 1.71 8.33 15.90
C ILE A 72 0.64 8.29 14.81
N LEU A 73 -0.41 9.12 14.93
CA LEU A 73 -1.44 9.26 13.88
C LEU A 73 -0.89 9.94 12.63
N GLU A 74 -0.30 11.14 12.78
CA GLU A 74 0.26 11.90 11.65
C GLU A 74 1.27 11.09 10.80
N PRO A 75 2.30 10.45 11.38
CA PRO A 75 3.25 9.67 10.57
C PRO A 75 2.60 8.46 9.89
N LEU A 76 1.53 7.90 10.47
CA LEU A 76 0.82 6.77 9.88
C LEU A 76 -0.08 7.19 8.73
N GLU A 77 -0.72 8.36 8.81
CA GLU A 77 -1.45 8.96 7.69
C GLU A 77 -0.50 9.33 6.54
N GLY A 78 0.66 9.91 6.85
CA GLY A 78 1.68 10.21 5.85
C GLY A 78 2.20 8.95 5.14
N LEU A 79 2.35 7.84 5.88
CA LEU A 79 2.69 6.54 5.29
C LEU A 79 1.58 6.05 4.35
N GLU A 80 0.32 6.14 4.75
CA GLU A 80 -0.81 5.73 3.92
C GLU A 80 -0.90 6.55 2.62
N ASP A 81 -0.73 7.88 2.69
CA ASP A 81 -0.71 8.75 1.51
C ASP A 81 0.45 8.41 0.57
N ALA A 82 1.65 8.20 1.10
CA ALA A 82 2.82 7.80 0.32
C ALA A 82 2.60 6.46 -0.40
N LEU A 83 2.02 5.47 0.29
CA LEU A 83 1.68 4.18 -0.30
C LEU A 83 0.64 4.31 -1.41
N ARG A 84 -0.38 5.16 -1.22
CA ARG A 84 -1.42 5.40 -2.24
C ARG A 84 -0.80 5.97 -3.51
N ARG A 85 0.05 6.99 -3.37
CA ARG A 85 0.77 7.59 -4.51
C ARG A 85 1.66 6.58 -5.21
N SER A 86 2.35 5.73 -4.45
CA SER A 86 3.20 4.68 -5.01
C SER A 86 2.43 3.57 -5.75
N TYR A 87 1.14 3.37 -5.47
CA TYR A 87 0.34 2.36 -6.15
C TYR A 87 -0.23 2.87 -7.49
N VAL A 88 -0.47 4.18 -7.59
CA VAL A 88 -1.03 4.82 -8.80
C VAL A 88 0.04 5.06 -9.88
N LEU A 89 1.30 5.28 -9.48
CA LEU A 89 2.45 5.54 -10.36
C LEU A 89 3.11 4.25 -10.85
#